data_AF-A0A397ZI83-F1
#
_entry.id   AF-A0A397ZI83-F1
#
_cell.length_a   1.000
_cell.length_b   1.000
_cell.length_c   1.000
_cell.angle_alpha   90.00
_cell.angle_beta   90.00
_cell.angle_gamma   90.00
#
_symmetry.space_group_name_H-M   'P 1'
#
loop_
_entity.id
_entity.type
_entity.pdbx_description
1 polymer ?
#
loop_
_entity_poly.entity_id
_entity_poly.type
_entity_poly.pdbx_seq_one_letter_code
_entity_poly.pdbx_strand_id
1 'polypeptide(L)'
;MASPQTSLAAIVQLCQQIQGPQAPSAVAVLKLLNQVIDYFLWRERNARIFKSLSFTQEAFFRVVDRAMQDRLLSLSRPTVSAPSPTLLELYFWFLSPYS
;
A
#
# COMPACT_ATOMS: atom_id res chain seq x y z
N MET A 1 19.17 -8.66 6.94
CA MET A 1 17.85 -8.55 6.28
C MET A 1 16.81 -8.77 7.36
N ALA A 2 16.01 -7.76 7.70
CA ALA A 2 14.96 -7.93 8.71
C ALA A 2 13.81 -8.72 8.08
N SER A 3 13.42 -9.83 8.70
CA SER A 3 12.23 -10.59 8.30
C SER A 3 11.01 -9.67 8.30
N PRO A 4 10.12 -9.73 7.30
CA PRO A 4 8.90 -8.92 7.33
C PRO A 4 8.14 -9.24 8.61
N GLN A 5 7.78 -8.20 9.38
CA GLN A 5 7.06 -8.39 10.64
C GLN A 5 5.66 -8.92 10.33
N THR A 6 5.37 -10.15 10.78
CA THR A 6 4.14 -10.87 10.43
C THR A 6 3.00 -10.65 11.41
N SER A 7 3.24 -10.03 12.57
CA SER A 7 2.19 -9.79 13.56
C SER A 7 1.56 -8.40 13.38
N LEU A 8 0.23 -8.34 13.48
CA LEU A 8 -0.51 -7.08 13.43
C LEU A 8 -0.03 -6.09 14.50
N ALA A 9 0.29 -6.57 15.70
CA ALA A 9 0.81 -5.74 16.78
C ALA A 9 2.14 -5.08 16.41
N ALA A 10 3.05 -5.81 15.76
CA ALA A 10 4.33 -5.26 15.33
C ALA A 10 4.16 -4.22 14.22
N ILE A 11 3.25 -4.45 13.26
CA ILE A 11 2.88 -3.47 12.23
C ILE A 11 2.29 -2.20 12.87
N VAL A 12 1.41 -2.33 13.87
CA VAL A 12 0.85 -1.18 14.59
C VAL A 12 1.94 -0.38 15.31
N GLN A 13 2.88 -1.06 15.97
CA GLN A 13 4.03 -0.40 16.60
C GLN A 13 4.91 0.32 15.58
N LEU A 14 5.17 -0.29 14.42
CA LEU A 14 5.91 0.35 13.32
C LEU A 14 5.20 1.62 12.84
N CYS A 15 3.87 1.57 12.65
CA CYS A 15 3.07 2.73 12.28
C CYS A 15 3.12 3.85 13.34
N GLN A 16 3.14 3.51 14.63
CA GLN A 16 3.27 4.48 15.72
C GLN A 16 4.64 5.16 15.78
N GLN A 17 5.68 4.50 15.24
CA GLN A 17 7.04 5.02 15.17
C GLN A 17 7.28 5.94 13.97
N ILE A 18 6.32 6.08 13.06
CA ILE A 18 6.41 7.00 11.93
C ILE A 18 6.41 8.44 12.46
N GLN A 19 7.59 9.07 12.46
CA GLN A 19 7.79 10.44 12.93
C GLN A 19 8.54 11.26 11.87
N GLY A 20 8.48 12.58 12.02
CA GLY A 20 9.21 13.53 11.17
C GLY A 20 8.37 14.14 10.03
N PRO A 21 9.01 14.90 9.13
CA PRO A 21 8.34 15.74 8.13
C PRO A 21 7.42 14.96 7.18
N GLN A 22 7.72 13.67 6.95
CA GLN A 22 7.00 12.81 6.02
C GLN A 22 5.90 11.98 6.68
N ALA A 23 5.70 12.10 8.01
CA ALA A 23 4.71 11.31 8.73
C ALA A 23 3.27 11.50 8.21
N PRO A 24 2.79 12.73 7.90
CA PRO A 24 1.44 12.90 7.33
C PRO A 24 1.28 12.19 5.97
N SER A 25 2.30 12.27 5.11
CA SER A 25 2.33 11.61 3.80
C SER A 25 2.34 10.08 3.94
N ALA A 26 3.15 9.55 4.85
CA ALA A 26 3.18 8.12 5.16
C ALA A 26 1.82 7.61 5.68
N VAL A 27 1.19 8.34 6.61
CA VAL A 27 -0.16 8.01 7.09
C VAL A 27 -1.18 8.03 5.96
N ALA A 28 -1.10 9.00 5.05
CA ALA A 28 -1.99 9.05 3.88
C ALA A 28 -1.79 7.83 2.96
N VAL A 29 -0.55 7.44 2.67
CA VAL A 29 -0.22 6.26 1.87
C VAL A 29 -0.73 4.97 2.53
N LEU A 30 -0.55 4.81 3.84
CA LEU A 30 -1.01 3.63 4.58
C LEU A 30 -2.54 3.54 4.64
N LYS A 31 -3.23 4.67 4.86
CA LYS A 31 -4.70 4.72 4.80
C LYS A 31 -5.21 4.35 3.41
N LEU A 32 -4.57 4.86 2.36
CA LEU A 32 -4.91 4.53 0.98
C LEU A 32 -4.69 3.04 0.71
N LEU A 33 -3.56 2.47 1.15
CA LEU A 33 -3.26 1.05 1.02
C LEU A 33 -4.34 0.19 1.68
N ASN A 34 -4.74 0.53 2.91
CA ASN A 34 -5.81 -0.18 3.61
C ASN A 34 -7.13 -0.12 2.82
N GLN A 35 -7.50 1.06 2.31
CA GLN A 35 -8.69 1.24 1.50
C GLN A 35 -8.65 0.40 0.21
N VAL A 36 -7.50 0.33 -0.46
CA VAL A 36 -7.32 -0.49 -1.67
C VAL A 36 -7.45 -1.97 -1.34
N ILE A 37 -6.81 -2.45 -0.27
CA ILE A 37 -6.90 -3.84 0.18
C ILE A 37 -8.35 -4.21 0.51
N ASP A 38 -9.05 -3.39 1.30
CA ASP A 38 -10.45 -3.63 1.68
C ASP A 38 -11.37 -3.74 0.45
N TYR A 39 -11.19 -2.83 -0.52
CA TYR A 39 -11.96 -2.85 -1.76
C TYR A 39 -11.71 -4.12 -2.57
N PHE A 40 -10.44 -4.51 -2.76
CA PHE A 40 -10.10 -5.70 -3.55
C PHE A 40 -10.47 -7.00 -2.83
N LEU A 41 -10.40 -7.07 -1.50
CA LEU A 41 -10.90 -8.20 -0.72
C LEU A 41 -12.40 -8.38 -0.90
N TRP A 42 -13.17 -7.30 -0.78
CA TRP A 42 -14.60 -7.32 -1.05
C TRP A 42 -14.90 -7.80 -2.48
N ARG A 43 -14.16 -7.29 -3.47
CA ARG A 43 -14.33 -7.67 -4.87
C ARG A 43 -13.99 -9.14 -5.12
N GLU A 44 -12.90 -9.65 -4.54
CA GLU A 44 -12.50 -11.05 -4.64
C GLU A 44 -13.55 -11.97 -4.01
N ARG A 45 -14.02 -11.66 -2.80
CA ARG A 45 -15.06 -12.44 -2.13
C ARG A 45 -16.34 -12.54 -2.97
N ASN A 46 -16.77 -11.43 -3.57
CA ASN A 46 -17.93 -11.43 -4.45
C ASN A 46 -17.69 -12.23 -5.73
N ALA A 47 -16.50 -12.12 -6.33
CA ALA A 47 -16.15 -12.93 -7.49
C ALA A 47 -16.17 -14.43 -7.16
N ARG A 48 -15.72 -14.82 -5.97
CA ARG A 48 -15.73 -16.20 -5.49
C ARG A 48 -17.15 -16.72 -5.29
N ILE A 49 -18.02 -15.95 -4.64
CA ILE A 49 -19.41 -16.35 -4.35
C ILE A 49 -20.25 -16.42 -5.63
N PHE A 50 -20.19 -15.38 -6.47
CA PHE A 50 -21.13 -15.22 -7.58
C PHE A 50 -20.60 -15.71 -8.93
N LYS A 51 -19.28 -15.91 -9.06
CA LYS A 51 -18.65 -16.31 -10.32
C LYS A 51 -17.71 -17.51 -10.19
N SER A 52 -17.53 -18.05 -8.98
CA SER A 52 -16.58 -19.13 -8.68
C SER A 52 -15.14 -18.81 -9.14
N LEU A 53 -14.78 -17.53 -9.19
CA LEU A 53 -13.43 -17.07 -9.52
C LEU A 53 -12.68 -16.79 -8.22
N SER A 54 -11.48 -17.37 -8.09
CA SER A 54 -10.57 -17.11 -6.97
C SER A 54 -9.24 -16.56 -7.47
N PHE A 55 -8.59 -15.76 -6.64
CA PHE A 55 -7.24 -15.29 -6.91
C PHE A 55 -6.23 -16.04 -6.03
N THR A 56 -5.05 -16.30 -6.59
CA THR A 56 -3.91 -16.67 -5.76
C THR A 56 -3.48 -15.46 -4.94
N GLN A 57 -2.74 -15.70 -3.86
CA GLN A 57 -2.20 -14.64 -3.03
C GLN A 57 -1.35 -13.67 -3.86
N GLU A 58 -0.50 -14.18 -4.74
CA GLU A 58 0.38 -13.39 -5.61
C GLU A 58 -0.41 -12.56 -6.63
N ALA A 59 -1.48 -13.13 -7.20
CA ALA A 59 -2.36 -12.41 -8.11
C ALA A 59 -3.08 -11.25 -7.40
N PHE A 60 -3.54 -11.48 -6.17
CA PHE A 60 -4.15 -10.45 -5.33
C PHE A 60 -3.15 -9.31 -5.02
N PHE A 61 -1.94 -9.65 -4.57
CA PHE A 61 -0.89 -8.67 -4.29
C PHE A 61 -0.55 -7.81 -5.50
N ARG A 62 -0.37 -8.42 -6.69
CA ARG A 62 -0.08 -7.68 -7.92
C ARG A 62 -1.15 -6.67 -8.28
N VAL A 63 -2.42 -7.02 -8.09
CA VAL A 63 -3.55 -6.12 -8.38
C VAL A 63 -3.59 -4.95 -7.40
N VAL A 64 -3.34 -5.21 -6.11
CA VAL A 64 -3.26 -4.16 -5.09
C VAL A 64 -2.07 -3.23 -5.35
N ASP A 65 -0.90 -3.78 -5.62
CA ASP A 65 0.33 -3.02 -5.91
C ASP A 65 0.15 -2.12 -7.13
N ARG A 66 -0.35 -2.69 -8.23
CA ARG A 66 -0.64 -1.90 -9.44
C ARG A 66 -1.64 -0.77 -9.17
N ALA A 67 -2.72 -1.05 -8.45
CA ALA A 67 -3.73 -0.05 -8.13
C ALA A 67 -3.19 1.07 -7.23
N MET A 68 -2.28 0.76 -6.30
CA MET A 68 -1.58 1.75 -5.49
C MET A 68 -0.69 2.64 -6.35
N GLN A 69 0.14 2.04 -7.21
CA GLN A 69 1.02 2.79 -8.12
C GLN A 69 0.21 3.75 -9.01
N ASP A 70 -0.85 3.27 -9.65
CA ASP A 70 -1.69 4.10 -10.53
C ASP A 70 -2.34 5.28 -9.78
N ARG A 71 -2.80 5.07 -8.53
CA ARG A 71 -3.39 6.13 -7.70
C ARG A 71 -2.36 7.15 -7.24
N LEU A 72 -1.20 6.68 -6.76
CA LEU A 72 -0.13 7.56 -6.27
C LEU A 72 0.48 8.40 -7.40
N LEU A 73 0.60 7.82 -8.61
CA LEU A 73 0.99 8.55 -9.82
C LEU A 73 -0.06 9.60 -10.19
N SER A 74 -1.35 9.28 -10.14
CA SER A 74 -2.42 10.24 -10.39
C SER A 74 -2.46 11.40 -9.38
N LEU A 75 -2.05 11.16 -8.13
CA LEU A 75 -1.99 12.17 -7.07
C LEU A 75 -0.71 13.01 -7.12
N SER A 76 0.31 12.53 -7.84
CA SER A 76 1.57 13.24 -8.03
C SER A 76 1.36 14.40 -8.98
N ARG A 77 0.99 15.56 -8.44
CA ARG A 77 0.92 16.81 -9.20
C ARG A 77 2.34 17.20 -9.63
N PRO A 78 2.56 17.65 -10.88
CA PRO A 78 3.85 18.20 -11.28
C PRO A 78 4.04 19.55 -10.58
N THR A 79 4.60 19.54 -9.37
CA THR A 79 5.09 20.75 -8.72
C THR A 79 6.61 20.71 -8.71
N VAL A 80 7.21 21.64 -9.44
CA VAL A 80 8.65 21.80 -9.73
C VAL A 80 9.52 22.01 -8.47
N SER A 81 8.96 21.97 -7.25
CA SER A 81 9.67 22.41 -6.04
C SER A 81 9.41 21.60 -4.76
N ALA A 82 8.80 20.41 -4.82
CA ALA A 82 8.60 19.63 -3.59
C ALA A 82 9.88 18.90 -3.19
N PRO A 83 10.39 19.07 -1.95
CA PRO A 83 11.50 18.25 -1.47
C PRO A 83 11.07 16.78 -1.39
N SER A 84 11.97 15.90 -1.84
CA SER A 84 11.89 14.44 -1.75
C SER A 84 11.47 13.93 -0.36
N PRO A 85 10.78 12.79 -0.24
CA PRO A 85 10.36 11.86 -1.30
C PRO A 85 8.89 12.01 -1.73
N THR A 86 8.58 11.55 -2.95
CA THR A 86 7.22 11.46 -3.49
C THR A 86 6.38 10.41 -2.75
N LEU A 87 5.05 10.47 -2.87
CA LEU A 87 4.16 9.48 -2.24
C LEU A 87 4.42 8.05 -2.76
N LEU A 88 4.84 7.91 -4.02
CA LEU A 88 5.20 6.63 -4.62
C LEU A 88 6.50 6.06 -4.03
N GLU A 89 7.51 6.91 -3.84
CA GLU A 89 8.76 6.51 -3.18
C GLU A 89 8.51 6.11 -1.71
N LEU A 90 7.65 6.85 -1.00
CA LEU A 90 7.21 6.48 0.35
C LEU A 90 6.51 5.11 0.35
N TYR A 91 5.70 4.82 -0.66
CA TYR A 91 5.03 3.52 -0.80
C TYR A 91 6.02 2.37 -0.99
N PHE A 92 7.04 2.54 -1.84
CA PHE A 92 8.07 1.53 -2.04
C PHE A 92 8.93 1.26 -0.81
N TRP A 93 9.14 2.26 0.06
CA TRP A 93 9.81 2.04 1.35
C TRP A 93 9.07 1.07 2.26
N PHE A 94 7.74 0.97 2.16
CA PHE A 94 6.96 0.02 2.96
C PHE A 94 6.90 -1.40 2.37
N LEU A 95 7.34 -1.61 1.12
CA LEU A 95 7.12 -2.87 0.39
C LEU A 95 8.37 -3.72 0.10
N SER A 96 9.58 -3.21 0.32
CA SER A 96 10.80 -3.94 -0.05
C SER A 96 11.13 -5.09 0.94
N PRO A 97 11.46 -6.32 0.45
CA PRO A 97 12.28 -6.56 -0.74
C PRO A 97 11.62 -7.34 -1.90
N TYR A 98 10.42 -6.95 -2.36
CA TYR A 98 9.86 -7.44 -3.63
C TYR A 98 9.83 -6.39 -4.75
N SER A 99 10.65 -5.34 -4.62
CA SER A 99 10.93 -4.37 -5.69
C SER A 99 12.09 -4.86 -6.57
#